data_AF-A0A348Y8L7-F1
#
_entry.id   AF-A0A348Y8L7-F1
#
_cell.length_a   1.000
_cell.length_b   1.000
_cell.length_c   1.000
_cell.angle_alpha   90.00
_cell.angle_beta   90.00
_cell.angle_gamma   90.00
#
_symmetry.space_group_name_H-M   'P 1'
#
loop_
_entity.id
_entity.type
_entity.pdbx_description
1 polymer ?
#
loop_
_entity_poly.entity_id
_entity_poly.type
_entity_poly.pdbx_seq_one_letter_code
_entity_poly.pdbx_strand_id
1 'polypeptide(L)'
;PMIAIMMGVWTAIIGGLLRDIICNEIPLVLQREIYITASIAGSLAYLALDYGGLDTTINEFAMLFIIFAVRMLALKFDWHLPSIRLVD
;
A
#
# COMPACT_ATOMS: atom_id res chain seq x y z
N PRO A 1 -17.42 0.56 18.74
CA PRO A 1 -16.14 0.97 18.10
C PRO A 1 -15.48 -0.15 17.26
N MET A 2 -15.14 -1.31 17.83
CA MET A 2 -14.45 -2.41 17.11
C MET A 2 -15.20 -2.86 15.86
N ILE A 3 -16.52 -3.09 15.95
CA ILE A 3 -17.35 -3.56 14.83
C ILE A 3 -17.38 -2.52 13.69
N ALA A 4 -17.46 -1.23 14.01
CA ALA A 4 -17.46 -0.17 13.00
C ALA A 4 -16.12 -0.08 12.26
N ILE A 5 -15.00 -0.22 12.99
CA ILE A 5 -13.65 -0.26 12.41
C ILE A 5 -13.51 -1.50 11.51
N MET A 6 -13.91 -2.68 12.01
CA MET A 6 -13.86 -3.91 11.23
C MET A 6 -14.73 -3.83 9.97
N MET A 7 -15.96 -3.32 10.07
CA MET A 7 -16.83 -3.12 8.90
C MET A 7 -16.19 -2.17 7.89
N GLY A 8 -15.60 -1.06 8.32
CA GLY A 8 -14.90 -0.13 7.44
C GLY A 8 -13.73 -0.79 6.70
N VAL A 9 -12.89 -1.55 7.41
CA VAL A 9 -11.76 -2.29 6.83
C VAL A 9 -12.24 -3.37 5.87
N TRP A 10 -13.26 -4.15 6.25
CA TRP A 10 -13.84 -5.21 5.43
C TRP A 10 -14.42 -4.65 4.13
N THR A 11 -15.20 -3.58 4.19
CA THR A 11 -15.78 -2.95 3.00
C THR A 11 -14.69 -2.39 2.07
N ALA A 12 -13.64 -1.78 2.63
CA ALA A 12 -12.54 -1.23 1.84
C ALA A 12 -11.73 -2.33 1.12
N ILE A 13 -11.37 -3.42 1.83
CA ILE A 13 -10.56 -4.51 1.26
C ILE A 13 -11.37 -5.33 0.27
N ILE A 14 -12.59 -5.75 0.63
CA ILE A 14 -13.44 -6.54 -0.27
C ILE A 14 -13.72 -5.75 -1.55
N GLY A 15 -14.07 -4.47 -1.47
CA GLY A 15 -14.41 -3.69 -2.66
C GLY A 15 -13.26 -3.57 -3.68
N GLY A 16 -12.02 -3.49 -3.22
CA GLY A 16 -10.84 -3.51 -4.09
C GLY A 16 -10.59 -4.89 -4.68
N LEU A 17 -10.60 -5.93 -3.83
CA LEU A 17 -10.34 -7.30 -4.25
C LEU A 17 -11.41 -7.83 -5.22
N LEU A 18 -12.69 -7.55 -4.97
CA LEU A 18 -13.80 -7.99 -5.80
C LEU A 18 -13.74 -7.36 -7.20
N ARG A 19 -13.28 -6.11 -7.31
CA ARG A 19 -13.04 -5.43 -8.60
C ARG A 19 -11.97 -6.15 -9.40
N ASP A 20 -10.85 -6.48 -8.76
CA ASP A 20 -9.73 -7.17 -9.41
C ASP A 20 -10.18 -8.57 -9.91
N ILE A 21 -10.94 -9.30 -9.08
CA ILE A 21 -11.51 -10.62 -9.44
C ILE A 21 -12.51 -10.53 -10.60
N ILE A 22 -13.42 -9.55 -10.58
CA ILE A 22 -14.40 -9.35 -11.67
C ILE A 22 -13.70 -9.01 -13.00
N CYS A 23 -12.61 -8.24 -12.93
CA CYS A 23 -11.77 -7.94 -14.09
C CYS A 23 -10.87 -9.13 -14.51
N ASN A 24 -10.92 -10.26 -13.81
CA ASN A 24 -10.07 -11.43 -14.01
C ASN A 24 -8.56 -11.10 -13.96
N GLU A 25 -8.21 -10.09 -13.17
CA GLU A 25 -6.83 -9.67 -12.91
C GLU A 25 -6.38 -10.31 -11.59
N ILE A 26 -5.13 -10.79 -11.52
CA ILE A 26 -4.59 -11.30 -10.26
C ILE A 26 -4.46 -10.11 -9.30
N PRO A 27 -4.87 -10.22 -8.02
CA PRO A 27 -4.87 -9.10 -7.09
C PRO A 27 -3.54 -8.37 -7.09
N LEU A 28 -3.56 -7.04 -7.20
CA LEU A 28 -2.36 -6.19 -7.32
C LEU A 28 -1.33 -6.40 -6.21
N VAL A 29 -1.80 -6.83 -5.02
CA VAL A 29 -0.95 -7.15 -3.85
C VAL A 29 -0.08 -8.40 -4.08
N LEU A 30 -0.53 -9.34 -4.91
CA LEU A 30 0.22 -10.54 -5.29
C LEU A 30 1.13 -10.30 -6.51
N GLN A 31 0.80 -9.34 -7.37
CA GLN A 31 1.48 -9.16 -8.67
C GLN A 31 2.67 -8.20 -8.63
N ARG A 32 2.60 -7.08 -7.90
CA ARG A 32 3.59 -6.01 -8.03
C ARG A 32 4.47 -5.93 -6.78
N GLU A 33 5.72 -6.34 -6.92
CA GLU A 33 6.78 -6.17 -5.90
C GLU A 33 6.89 -4.71 -5.40
N ILE A 34 6.51 -3.75 -6.25
CA ILE A 34 6.45 -2.32 -5.91
C ILE A 34 5.40 -1.99 -4.83
N TYR A 35 4.36 -2.79 -4.70
CA TYR A 35 3.40 -2.65 -3.59
C TYR A 35 4.13 -2.82 -2.25
N ILE A 36 4.95 -3.87 -2.14
CA ILE A 36 5.67 -4.21 -0.93
C ILE A 36 6.74 -3.15 -0.65
N THR A 37 7.53 -2.77 -1.65
CA THR A 37 8.59 -1.76 -1.45
C THR A 37 8.03 -0.38 -1.14
N ALA A 38 6.91 0.03 -1.73
CA ALA A 38 6.23 1.28 -1.39
C ALA A 38 5.71 1.29 0.05
N SER A 39 5.11 0.18 0.51
CA SER A 39 4.68 0.04 1.91
C SER A 39 5.86 0.09 2.88
N ILE A 40 6.97 -0.60 2.57
CA ILE A 40 8.19 -0.57 3.39
C ILE A 40 8.75 0.86 3.46
N ALA A 41 8.83 1.57 2.33
CA ALA A 41 9.29 2.96 2.29
C ALA A 41 8.41 3.89 3.12
N GLY A 42 7.08 3.75 3.01
CA GLY A 42 6.13 4.50 3.83
C GLY A 42 6.27 4.22 5.32
N SER A 43 6.41 2.95 5.72
CA SER A 43 6.61 2.56 7.12
C SER A 43 7.93 3.06 7.69
N LEU A 44 9.01 3.04 6.91
CA LEU A 44 10.30 3.63 7.29
C LEU A 44 10.20 5.15 7.47
N ALA A 45 9.50 5.83 6.56
CA ALA A 45 9.26 7.27 6.66
C ALA A 45 8.43 7.61 7.91
N TYR A 46 7.38 6.84 8.20
CA TYR A 46 6.60 6.96 9.43
C TYR A 46 7.49 6.82 10.67
N LEU A 47 8.31 5.78 10.75
CA LEU A 47 9.17 5.54 11.90
C LEU A 47 10.20 6.66 12.10
N ALA A 48 10.75 7.21 11.00
CA ALA A 48 11.66 8.34 11.06
C ALA A 48 10.99 9.63 11.56
N LEU A 49 9.75 9.87 11.15
CA LEU A 49 8.95 11.02 11.60
C LEU A 49 8.48 10.86 13.04
N ASP A 50 8.16 9.64 13.47
CA ASP A 50 7.77 9.31 14.84
C ASP A 50 8.92 9.55 15.82
N TYR A 51 10.15 9.17 15.43
CA TYR A 51 11.35 9.46 16.22
C TYR A 51 11.63 10.96 16.37
N GLY A 52 11.13 11.78 15.43
CA GLY A 52 11.19 13.25 15.49
C GLY A 52 10.20 13.90 16.46
N GLY A 53 9.32 13.12 17.10
CA GLY A 53 8.33 13.62 18.07
C GLY A 53 7.18 14.41 17.44
N LEU A 54 6.90 14.18 16.15
CA LEU A 54 5.75 14.76 15.46
C LEU A 54 4.44 14.15 15.97
N ASP A 55 3.36 14.93 15.89
CA ASP A 55 2.02 14.46 16.26
C ASP A 55 1.62 13.24 15.43
N THR A 56 1.11 12.21 16.10
CA THR A 56 0.74 10.93 15.48
C THR A 56 -0.24 11.10 14.33
N THR A 57 -1.16 12.06 14.42
CA THR A 57 -2.14 12.32 13.36
C THR A 57 -1.46 12.81 12.09
N ILE A 58 -0.48 13.71 12.23
CA ILE A 58 0.26 14.27 11.09
C ILE A 58 1.13 13.20 10.45
N ASN A 59 1.75 12.32 11.26
CA ASN A 59 2.54 11.20 10.76
C ASN A 59 1.72 10.18 9.98
N GLU A 60 0.52 9.84 10.44
CA GLU A 60 -0.40 8.95 9.73
C GLU A 60 -0.79 9.51 8.35
N PHE A 61 -1.15 10.80 8.29
CA PHE A 61 -1.47 11.46 7.02
C PHE A 61 -0.25 11.57 6.09
N ALA A 62 0.93 11.89 6.63
CA ALA A 62 2.16 11.96 5.85
C ALA A 62 2.55 10.59 5.26
N MET A 63 2.50 9.53 6.07
CA MET A 63 2.74 8.15 5.63
C MET A 63 1.76 7.74 4.53
N LEU A 64 0.47 7.98 4.73
CA LEU A 64 -0.57 7.67 3.74
C LEU A 64 -0.31 8.40 2.43
N PHE A 65 0.05 9.68 2.50
CA PHE A 65 0.38 10.49 1.32
C PHE A 65 1.62 9.96 0.59
N ILE A 66 2.68 9.61 1.31
CA ILE A 66 3.92 9.04 0.73
C ILE A 66 3.62 7.73 0.01
N ILE A 67 2.93 6.79 0.66
CA ILE A 67 2.57 5.50 0.05
C ILE A 67 1.72 5.74 -1.20
N PHE A 68 0.70 6.60 -1.11
CA PHE A 68 -0.17 6.91 -2.24
C PHE A 68 0.60 7.53 -3.41
N ALA A 69 1.46 8.51 -3.14
CA ALA A 69 2.27 9.19 -4.15
C ALA A 69 3.23 8.22 -4.85
N VAL A 70 3.96 7.40 -4.09
CA VAL A 70 4.87 6.38 -4.65
C VAL A 70 4.11 5.39 -5.53
N ARG A 71 2.90 4.96 -5.12
CA ARG A 71 2.09 4.05 -5.92
C ARG A 71 1.55 4.69 -7.19
N MET A 72 1.12 5.95 -7.12
CA MET A 72 0.64 6.69 -8.30
C MET A 72 1.78 6.93 -9.29
N LEU A 73 2.98 7.27 -8.80
CA LEU A 73 4.19 7.40 -9.62
C LEU A 73 4.58 6.05 -10.25
N ALA A 74 4.61 4.98 -9.48
CA ALA A 74 4.93 3.65 -9.98
C ALA A 74 3.97 3.18 -11.07
N LEU A 75 2.65 3.43 -10.92
CA LEU A 75 1.66 3.10 -11.94
C LEU A 75 1.80 3.98 -13.19
N LYS A 76 2.07 5.28 -13.01
CA LYS A 76 2.19 6.23 -14.12
C LYS A 76 3.48 6.03 -14.94
N PHE A 77 4.58 5.69 -14.28
CA PHE A 77 5.88 5.46 -14.92
C PHE A 77 6.13 3.99 -15.25
N ASP A 78 5.11 3.14 -15.05
CA ASP A 78 5.17 1.68 -15.19
C ASP A 78 6.46 1.10 -14.60
N TRP A 79 6.75 1.51 -13.37
CA TRP A 79 7.85 0.93 -12.62
C TRP A 79 7.55 -0.56 -12.51
N HIS A 80 8.54 -1.36 -12.85
CA HIS A 80 8.56 -2.80 -12.66
C HIS A 80 9.87 -3.11 -11.97
N LEU A 81 9.81 -3.64 -10.74
CA LEU A 81 10.99 -4.28 -10.19
C LEU A 81 11.23 -5.56 -11.01
N PRO A 82 12.50 -5.89 -11.33
CA PRO A 82 12.82 -7.09 -12.09
C PRO A 82 12.31 -8.31 -11.33
N SER A 83 11.37 -9.05 -11.93
CA SER A 83 10.77 -10.19 -11.26
C SER A 83 11.85 -11.21 -10.91
N ILE A 84 11.92 -11.56 -9.63
CA ILE A 84 12.81 -12.62 -9.16
C ILE A 84 12.24 -13.93 -9.69
N ARG A 85 12.67 -14.33 -10.90
CA ARG A 85 12.49 -15.69 -11.39
C ARG A 85 13.30 -16.60 -10.47
N LEU A 86 12.63 -17.24 -9.52
CA LEU A 86 13.13 -18.45 -8.90
C LEU A 86 13.32 -19.45 -10.05
N VAL A 87 14.57 -19.62 -10.44
CA VAL A 87 14.99 -20.64 -11.41
C VAL A 87 14.63 -22.01 -10.82
N ASP A 88 14.03 -22.86 -11.67
CA ASP A 88 13.57 -24.22 -11.38
C ASP A 88 14.60 -25.09 -10.64
#